data_AF-A0A383F745-F1
#
_entry.id   AF-A0A383F745-F1
#
_cell.length_a   1.000
_cell.length_b   1.000
_cell.length_c   1.000
_cell.angle_alpha   90.00
_cell.angle_beta   90.00
_cell.angle_gamma   90.00
#
_symmetry.space_group_name_H-M   'P 1'
#
loop_
_entity.id
_entity.type
_entity.pdbx_description
1 polymer ?
#
loop_
_entity_poly.entity_id
_entity_poly.type
_entity_poly.pdbx_seq_one_letter_code
_entity_poly.pdbx_strand_id
1 'polypeptide(L)'
;MALQWVKDHISSYGGDPENITYFGESAGAAHVSYLIASPKSRGLFDRSIIQSGAYNLFNWTSKDKARELGVKTQTILTAPNLQAMKNYPAESLLAASISLNHPFRPNIDGELLPNNLTQLFEEGSFNNVDLMIGSNKNEEYMYVDETVTENDINRLIESYYPEQKDKLISLLDLADPRLAMDHLTTNQRTLCPSVFIARSLAKNGNNVYQYHFTRMREGSEKILS
;
A
#
# COMPACT_ATOMS: atom_id res chain seq x y z
N MET A 1 -14.72 -9.96 7.56
CA MET A 1 -15.14 -11.36 7.81
C MET A 1 -14.10 -12.12 8.62
N ALA A 2 -12.86 -12.34 8.14
CA ALA A 2 -11.85 -13.06 8.92
C ALA A 2 -11.52 -12.43 10.28
N LEU A 3 -11.35 -11.10 10.35
CA LEU A 3 -11.14 -10.39 11.62
C LEU A 3 -12.30 -10.58 12.61
N GLN A 4 -13.54 -10.54 12.13
CA GLN A 4 -14.72 -10.78 12.95
C GLN A 4 -14.70 -12.22 13.49
N TRP A 5 -14.39 -13.20 12.64
CA TRP A 5 -14.27 -14.59 13.07
C TRP A 5 -13.21 -14.76 14.17
N VAL A 6 -12.05 -14.10 14.04
CA VAL A 6 -11.02 -14.11 15.09
C VAL A 6 -11.58 -13.49 16.37
N LYS A 7 -12.19 -12.30 16.31
CA LYS A 7 -12.80 -11.64 17.47
C LYS A 7 -13.85 -12.54 18.16
N ASP A 8 -14.66 -13.24 17.39
CA ASP A 8 -15.76 -14.06 17.89
C ASP A 8 -15.30 -15.41 18.47
N HIS A 9 -14.18 -15.96 17.99
CA HIS A 9 -13.83 -17.36 18.25
C HIS A 9 -12.45 -17.59 18.87
N ILE A 10 -11.54 -16.61 18.88
CA ILE A 10 -10.15 -16.84 19.29
C ILE A 10 -10.02 -17.26 20.76
N SER A 11 -11.00 -16.92 21.60
CA SER A 11 -11.10 -17.37 23.00
C SER A 11 -11.15 -18.88 23.14
N SER A 12 -11.77 -19.59 22.18
CA SER A 12 -11.81 -21.06 22.16
C SER A 12 -10.45 -21.70 21.85
N TYR A 13 -9.50 -20.92 21.35
CA TYR A 13 -8.13 -21.34 21.03
C TYR A 13 -7.10 -20.76 22.03
N GLY A 14 -7.57 -20.15 23.13
CA GLY A 14 -6.71 -19.57 24.17
C GLY A 14 -6.16 -18.18 23.86
N GLY A 15 -6.62 -17.52 22.79
CA GLY A 15 -6.31 -16.11 22.56
C GLY A 15 -7.31 -15.18 23.24
N ASP A 16 -6.92 -13.93 23.43
CA ASP A 16 -7.77 -12.90 24.03
C ASP A 16 -8.41 -12.02 22.93
N PRO A 17 -9.75 -12.03 22.77
CA PRO A 17 -10.41 -11.23 21.75
C PRO A 17 -10.29 -9.72 22.01
N GLU A 18 -10.00 -9.27 23.23
CA GLU A 18 -9.78 -7.85 23.59
C GLU A 18 -8.31 -7.44 23.49
N ASN A 19 -7.47 -8.28 22.87
CA ASN A 19 -6.04 -8.05 22.73
C ASN A 19 -5.54 -8.49 21.35
N ILE A 20 -6.16 -7.96 20.30
CA ILE A 20 -5.83 -8.33 18.91
C ILE A 20 -4.88 -7.30 18.30
N THR A 21 -3.76 -7.79 17.75
CA THR A 21 -2.87 -6.99 16.90
C THR A 21 -2.97 -7.47 15.46
N TYR A 22 -3.36 -6.59 14.53
CA TYR A 22 -3.39 -6.90 13.11
C TYR A 22 -2.13 -6.36 12.41
N PHE A 23 -1.41 -7.21 11.70
CA PHE A 23 -0.18 -6.83 11.02
C PHE A 23 -0.15 -7.31 9.58
N GLY A 24 0.65 -6.62 8.77
CA GLY A 24 0.95 -7.01 7.41
C GLY A 24 2.25 -6.39 6.91
N GLU A 25 2.67 -6.87 5.74
CA GLU A 25 3.83 -6.38 4.99
C GLU A 25 3.38 -6.05 3.55
N SER A 26 4.00 -5.03 2.93
CA SER A 26 3.72 -4.59 1.56
C SER A 26 2.23 -4.37 1.29
N ALA A 27 1.60 -5.14 0.39
CA ALA A 27 0.16 -5.08 0.13
C ALA A 27 -0.69 -5.44 1.36
N GLY A 28 -0.22 -6.39 2.17
CA GLY A 28 -0.84 -6.70 3.46
C GLY A 28 -0.80 -5.50 4.41
N ALA A 29 0.33 -4.80 4.48
CA ALA A 29 0.48 -3.57 5.28
C ALA A 29 -0.41 -2.42 4.76
N ALA A 30 -0.51 -2.25 3.43
CA ALA A 30 -1.46 -1.30 2.85
C ALA A 30 -2.92 -1.66 3.20
N HIS A 31 -3.25 -2.95 3.29
CA HIS A 31 -4.57 -3.39 3.76
C HIS A 31 -4.81 -3.07 5.24
N VAL A 32 -3.77 -3.10 6.08
CA VAL A 32 -3.88 -2.65 7.48
C VAL A 32 -4.34 -1.18 7.51
N SER A 33 -3.74 -0.28 6.73
CA SER A 33 -4.15 1.15 6.75
C SER A 33 -5.59 1.36 6.24
N TYR A 34 -6.06 0.56 5.28
CA TYR A 34 -7.48 0.54 4.90
C TYR A 34 -8.39 0.09 6.04
N LEU A 35 -7.99 -0.92 6.81
CA LEU A 35 -8.73 -1.40 7.97
C LEU A 35 -8.67 -0.43 9.15
N ILE A 36 -7.60 0.35 9.31
CA ILE A 36 -7.57 1.43 10.30
C ILE A 36 -8.63 2.49 9.95
N ALA A 37 -8.75 2.84 8.67
CA ALA A 37 -9.67 3.87 8.19
C ALA A 37 -11.12 3.41 7.99
N SER A 38 -11.37 2.09 7.93
CA SER A 38 -12.71 1.57 7.66
C SER A 38 -13.62 1.63 8.89
N PRO A 39 -14.85 2.17 8.80
CA PRO A 39 -15.80 2.08 9.90
C PRO A 39 -16.21 0.63 10.24
N LYS A 40 -16.15 -0.29 9.26
CA LYS A 40 -16.57 -1.69 9.41
C LYS A 40 -15.60 -2.56 10.22
N SER A 41 -14.41 -2.06 10.52
CA SER A 41 -13.38 -2.72 11.33
C SER A 41 -13.25 -2.17 12.75
N ARG A 42 -14.10 -1.20 13.12
CA ARG A 42 -14.10 -0.61 14.46
C ARG A 42 -14.25 -1.68 15.54
N GLY A 43 -13.32 -1.70 16.49
CA GLY A 43 -13.33 -2.63 17.62
C GLY A 43 -12.93 -4.07 17.28
N LEU A 44 -12.47 -4.35 16.05
CA LEU A 44 -12.01 -5.69 15.66
C LEU A 44 -10.54 -5.96 16.02
N PHE A 45 -9.75 -4.91 16.25
CA PHE A 45 -8.38 -4.99 16.72
C PHE A 45 -7.99 -3.70 17.46
N ASP A 46 -7.07 -3.81 18.40
CA ASP A 46 -6.64 -2.72 19.28
C ASP A 46 -5.31 -2.12 18.83
N ARG A 47 -4.50 -2.94 18.14
CA ARG A 47 -3.16 -2.55 17.69
C ARG A 47 -2.90 -2.98 16.26
N SER A 48 -2.00 -2.26 15.62
CA SER A 48 -1.64 -2.51 14.23
C SER A 48 -0.15 -2.41 13.97
N ILE A 49 0.35 -3.20 13.03
CA ILE A 49 1.73 -3.09 12.54
C ILE A 49 1.71 -2.99 11.00
N ILE A 50 2.30 -1.91 10.47
CA ILE A 50 2.39 -1.62 9.03
C ILE A 50 3.86 -1.71 8.62
N GLN A 51 4.21 -2.77 7.90
CA GLN A 51 5.57 -2.97 7.41
C GLN A 51 5.63 -2.66 5.91
N SER A 52 6.30 -1.56 5.53
CA SER A 52 6.57 -1.28 4.11
C SER A 52 5.31 -1.13 3.23
N GLY A 53 4.19 -0.65 3.78
CA GLY A 53 2.91 -0.57 3.07
C GLY A 53 2.10 0.69 3.35
N ALA A 54 2.55 1.83 2.80
CA ALA A 54 1.86 3.11 2.91
C ALA A 54 1.59 3.81 1.57
N TYR A 55 1.97 3.18 0.44
CA TYR A 55 1.82 3.73 -0.93
C TYR A 55 0.37 3.96 -1.35
N ASN A 56 -0.60 3.36 -0.65
CA ASN A 56 -2.03 3.51 -0.93
C ASN A 56 -2.61 4.87 -0.52
N LEU A 57 -1.84 5.75 0.13
CA LEU A 57 -2.24 7.14 0.38
C LEU A 57 -2.45 7.94 -0.91
N PHE A 58 -1.59 7.73 -1.91
CA PHE A 58 -1.61 8.52 -3.15
C PHE A 58 -1.94 7.68 -4.39
N ASN A 59 -1.81 6.35 -4.30
CA ASN A 59 -2.07 5.41 -5.39
C ASN A 59 -3.38 4.65 -5.14
N TRP A 60 -4.51 5.36 -5.18
CA TRP A 60 -5.84 4.80 -4.97
C TRP A 60 -6.69 4.84 -6.24
N THR A 61 -7.69 3.95 -6.30
CA THR A 61 -8.62 3.82 -7.44
C THR A 61 -10.02 4.28 -7.03
N SER A 62 -10.66 5.13 -7.83
CA SER A 62 -12.07 5.49 -7.61
C SER A 62 -13.01 4.35 -8.02
N LYS A 63 -14.24 4.34 -7.49
CA LYS A 63 -15.28 3.39 -7.90
C LYS A 63 -15.52 3.38 -9.41
N ASP A 64 -15.47 4.55 -10.05
CA ASP A 64 -15.71 4.66 -11.50
C ASP A 64 -14.55 4.09 -12.32
N LYS A 65 -13.30 4.37 -11.95
CA LYS A 65 -12.13 3.72 -12.59
C LYS A 65 -12.16 2.20 -12.42
N ALA A 66 -12.61 1.71 -11.25
CA ALA A 66 -12.78 0.27 -11.03
C ALA A 66 -13.89 -0.33 -11.91
N ARG A 67 -14.99 0.40 -12.17
CA ARG A 67 -16.04 -0.02 -13.12
C ARG A 67 -15.54 -0.06 -14.55
N GLU A 68 -14.78 0.95 -14.99
CA GLU A 68 -14.15 0.98 -16.32
C GLU A 68 -13.23 -0.24 -16.51
N LEU A 69 -12.45 -0.58 -15.49
CA LEU A 69 -11.62 -1.79 -15.49
C LEU A 69 -12.47 -3.07 -15.61
N GLY A 70 -13.61 -3.12 -14.92
CA GLY A 70 -14.58 -4.22 -15.07
C GLY A 70 -15.09 -4.36 -16.50
N VAL A 71 -15.43 -3.25 -17.17
CA VAL A 71 -15.85 -3.24 -18.58
C VAL A 71 -14.73 -3.71 -19.51
N LYS A 72 -13.49 -3.25 -19.32
CA LYS A 72 -12.33 -3.72 -20.10
C LYS A 72 -12.13 -5.24 -19.97
N THR A 73 -12.27 -5.75 -18.75
CA THR A 73 -12.18 -7.19 -18.47
C THR A 73 -13.31 -7.96 -19.17
N GLN A 74 -14.53 -7.43 -19.13
CA GLN A 74 -15.68 -7.98 -19.85
C GLN A 74 -15.40 -8.07 -21.36
N THR A 75 -14.83 -7.02 -21.96
CA THR A 75 -14.46 -6.99 -23.39
C THR A 75 -13.45 -8.08 -23.73
N ILE A 76 -12.40 -8.26 -22.93
CA ILE A 76 -11.38 -9.31 -23.17
C ILE A 76 -12.00 -10.70 -23.12
N LEU A 77 -12.92 -10.94 -22.18
CA LEU A 77 -13.60 -12.23 -22.05
C LEU A 77 -14.68 -12.44 -23.12
N THR A 78 -15.01 -11.41 -23.90
CA THR A 78 -16.19 -11.40 -24.79
C THR A 78 -17.48 -11.71 -24.02
N ALA A 79 -17.54 -11.33 -22.74
CA ALA A 79 -18.71 -11.57 -21.91
C ALA A 79 -19.77 -10.48 -22.17
N PRO A 80 -21.07 -10.80 -22.26
CA PRO A 80 -22.10 -9.80 -22.51
C PRO A 80 -22.41 -8.92 -21.28
N ASN A 81 -22.14 -9.42 -20.07
CA ASN A 81 -22.40 -8.74 -18.81
C ASN A 81 -21.66 -9.43 -17.64
N LEU A 82 -21.70 -8.80 -16.46
CA LEU A 82 -21.12 -9.35 -15.22
C LEU A 82 -21.68 -10.73 -14.85
N GLN A 83 -22.95 -11.01 -15.09
CA GLN A 83 -23.55 -12.29 -14.74
C GLN A 83 -22.95 -13.43 -15.57
N ALA A 84 -22.66 -13.18 -16.85
CA ALA A 84 -21.92 -14.11 -17.68
C ALA A 84 -20.48 -14.30 -17.18
N MET A 85 -19.77 -13.23 -16.80
CA MET A 85 -18.40 -13.32 -16.28
C MET A 85 -18.28 -14.24 -15.05
N LYS A 86 -19.30 -14.30 -14.18
CA LYS A 86 -19.31 -15.19 -13.00
C LYS A 86 -19.27 -16.69 -13.35
N ASN A 87 -19.66 -17.05 -14.57
CA ASN A 87 -19.66 -18.43 -15.05
C ASN A 87 -18.38 -18.80 -15.80
N TYR A 88 -17.46 -17.85 -16.02
CA TYR A 88 -16.18 -18.17 -16.65
C TYR A 88 -15.27 -18.89 -15.65
N PRO A 89 -14.43 -19.84 -16.14
CA PRO A 89 -13.38 -20.42 -15.31
C PRO A 89 -12.45 -19.35 -14.72
N ALA A 90 -11.94 -19.62 -13.52
CA ALA A 90 -11.03 -18.70 -12.84
C ALA A 90 -9.77 -18.41 -13.68
N GLU A 91 -9.31 -19.39 -14.46
CA GLU A 91 -8.16 -19.29 -15.37
C GLU A 91 -8.41 -18.27 -16.48
N SER A 92 -9.64 -18.17 -16.99
CA SER A 92 -10.00 -17.17 -18.00
C SER A 92 -9.99 -15.76 -17.40
N LEU A 93 -10.51 -15.61 -16.18
CA LEU A 93 -10.47 -14.33 -15.45
C LEU A 93 -9.01 -13.92 -15.15
N LEU A 94 -8.18 -14.88 -14.76
CA LEU A 94 -6.76 -14.66 -14.51
C LEU A 94 -6.03 -14.27 -15.79
N ALA A 95 -6.28 -14.96 -16.91
CA ALA A 95 -5.68 -14.62 -18.20
C ALA A 95 -6.06 -13.19 -18.63
N ALA A 96 -7.31 -12.78 -18.45
CA ALA A 96 -7.74 -11.41 -18.70
C ALA A 96 -7.00 -10.41 -17.80
N SER A 97 -6.87 -10.72 -16.50
CA SER A 97 -6.08 -9.91 -15.55
C SER A 97 -4.61 -9.76 -15.96
N ILE A 98 -3.96 -10.85 -16.38
CA ILE A 98 -2.57 -10.86 -16.88
C ILE A 98 -2.44 -9.96 -18.11
N SER A 99 -3.37 -10.06 -19.07
CA SER A 99 -3.35 -9.22 -20.28
C SER A 99 -3.51 -7.72 -19.98
N LEU A 100 -4.08 -7.40 -18.82
CA LEU A 100 -4.22 -6.03 -18.31
C LEU A 100 -3.12 -5.65 -17.29
N ASN A 101 -2.07 -6.46 -17.17
CA ASN A 101 -0.97 -6.26 -16.22
C ASN A 101 -1.41 -6.22 -14.75
N HIS A 102 -2.22 -7.18 -14.32
CA HIS A 102 -2.70 -7.34 -12.93
C HIS A 102 -3.27 -6.05 -12.30
N PRO A 103 -4.31 -5.45 -12.91
CA PRO A 103 -4.74 -4.09 -12.58
C PRO A 103 -5.59 -3.98 -11.31
N PHE A 104 -6.05 -5.11 -10.75
CA PHE A 104 -7.02 -5.13 -9.66
C PHE A 104 -6.38 -4.80 -8.32
N ARG A 105 -6.88 -3.74 -7.67
CA ARG A 105 -6.42 -3.21 -6.39
C ARG A 105 -7.63 -2.71 -5.59
N PRO A 106 -7.50 -2.48 -4.27
CA PRO A 106 -8.55 -1.83 -3.51
C PRO A 106 -8.98 -0.48 -4.12
N ASN A 107 -10.29 -0.21 -4.09
CA ASN A 107 -10.86 1.04 -4.57
C ASN A 107 -11.69 1.69 -3.46
N ILE A 108 -11.89 3.00 -3.57
CA ILE A 108 -12.82 3.74 -2.70
C ILE A 108 -14.23 3.36 -3.15
N ASP A 109 -14.94 2.58 -2.34
CA ASP A 109 -16.23 1.98 -2.68
C ASP A 109 -17.43 2.72 -2.08
N GLY A 110 -17.17 3.59 -1.09
CA GLY A 110 -18.17 4.32 -0.30
C GLY A 110 -18.78 3.49 0.83
N GLU A 111 -18.32 2.25 1.06
CA GLU A 111 -18.86 1.34 2.05
C GLU A 111 -17.81 0.83 3.02
N LEU A 112 -16.79 0.13 2.52
CA LEU A 112 -15.64 -0.27 3.32
C LEU A 112 -14.72 0.94 3.52
N LEU A 113 -14.48 1.69 2.44
CA LEU A 113 -13.67 2.90 2.44
C LEU A 113 -14.56 4.09 2.03
N PRO A 114 -14.93 4.96 2.98
CA PRO A 114 -15.81 6.08 2.69
C PRO A 114 -15.13 7.14 1.81
N ASN A 115 -13.81 7.28 1.90
CA ASN A 115 -13.02 8.24 1.13
C ASN A 115 -11.56 7.75 0.96
N ASN A 116 -10.72 8.53 0.29
CA ASN A 116 -9.29 8.27 0.14
C ASN A 116 -8.57 8.39 1.50
N LEU A 117 -7.51 7.60 1.68
CA LEU A 117 -6.82 7.54 2.96
C LEU A 117 -6.16 8.86 3.36
N THR A 118 -5.60 9.62 2.41
CA THR A 118 -4.94 10.90 2.74
C THR A 118 -5.91 11.82 3.49
N GLN A 119 -7.13 11.99 2.96
CA GLN A 119 -8.17 12.79 3.60
C GLN A 119 -8.62 12.22 4.95
N LEU A 120 -8.88 10.90 5.03
CA LEU A 120 -9.36 10.28 6.27
C LEU A 120 -8.32 10.41 7.41
N PHE A 121 -7.04 10.25 7.10
CA PHE A 121 -5.97 10.40 8.09
C PHE A 121 -5.68 11.87 8.43
N GLU A 122 -5.85 12.82 7.52
CA GLU A 122 -5.75 14.26 7.80
C GLU A 122 -6.84 14.76 8.76
N GLU A 123 -8.07 14.29 8.55
CA GLU A 123 -9.26 14.69 9.32
C GLU A 123 -9.38 13.97 10.67
N GLY A 124 -8.59 12.92 10.92
CA GLY A 124 -8.74 12.09 12.12
C GLY A 124 -9.87 11.05 12.02
N SER A 125 -10.41 10.83 10.81
CA SER A 125 -11.54 9.94 10.53
C SER A 125 -11.11 8.49 10.38
N PHE A 126 -10.57 7.91 11.46
CA PHE A 126 -10.12 6.51 11.53
C PHE A 126 -10.40 5.89 12.91
N ASN A 127 -10.22 4.57 13.04
CA ASN A 127 -10.41 3.87 14.31
C ASN A 127 -9.24 4.14 15.27
N ASN A 128 -9.56 4.23 16.57
CA ASN A 128 -8.56 4.38 17.63
C ASN A 128 -7.77 3.07 17.82
N VAL A 129 -6.51 3.07 17.41
CA VAL A 129 -5.62 1.89 17.45
C VAL A 129 -4.19 2.33 17.73
N ASP A 130 -3.46 1.55 18.52
CA ASP A 130 -2.02 1.76 18.65
C ASP A 130 -1.32 1.28 17.36
N LEU A 131 -0.25 1.97 16.97
CA LEU A 131 0.42 1.73 15.69
C LEU A 131 1.93 1.52 15.88
N MET A 132 2.45 0.46 15.26
CA MET A 132 3.85 0.38 14.87
C MET A 132 3.94 0.46 13.34
N ILE A 133 4.81 1.31 12.80
CA ILE A 133 4.88 1.51 11.34
C ILE A 133 6.31 1.86 10.92
N GLY A 134 6.70 1.43 9.72
CA GLY A 134 8.01 1.81 9.21
C GLY A 134 8.28 1.36 7.79
N SER A 135 9.49 1.68 7.35
CA SER A 135 10.05 1.30 6.06
C SER A 135 11.43 0.69 6.23
N ASN A 136 11.87 -0.04 5.22
CA ASN A 136 13.28 -0.35 5.01
C ASN A 136 14.02 0.88 4.49
N LYS A 137 15.36 0.82 4.54
CA LYS A 137 16.25 1.83 3.95
C LYS A 137 16.10 1.91 2.42
N ASN A 138 16.01 0.75 1.77
CA ASN A 138 16.00 0.59 0.32
C ASN A 138 14.80 -0.30 -0.06
N GLU A 139 13.60 0.28 -0.18
CA GLU A 139 12.36 -0.45 -0.41
C GLU A 139 12.19 -0.89 -1.87
N GLU A 140 12.74 -0.11 -2.79
CA GLU A 140 12.46 -0.24 -4.22
C GLU A 140 13.67 -0.83 -4.96
N TYR A 141 14.86 -0.85 -4.36
CA TYR A 141 16.13 -1.21 -4.98
C TYR A 141 16.11 -2.56 -5.71
N MET A 142 15.41 -3.56 -5.15
CA MET A 142 15.26 -4.88 -5.79
C MET A 142 14.41 -4.85 -7.07
N TYR A 143 13.62 -3.79 -7.28
CA TYR A 143 12.75 -3.58 -8.43
C TYR A 143 13.28 -2.51 -9.39
N VAL A 144 14.33 -1.78 -9.01
CA VAL A 144 14.98 -0.81 -9.89
C VAL A 144 15.93 -1.55 -10.84
N ASP A 145 15.68 -1.37 -12.14
CA ASP A 145 16.50 -1.92 -13.21
C ASP A 145 17.94 -1.37 -13.14
N GLU A 146 18.93 -2.23 -13.41
CA GLU A 146 20.36 -1.87 -13.34
C GLU A 146 20.77 -0.84 -14.40
N THR A 147 19.97 -0.70 -15.45
CA THR A 147 20.22 0.21 -16.57
C THR A 147 19.61 1.60 -16.39
N VAL A 148 18.97 1.87 -15.24
CA VAL A 148 18.39 3.19 -14.93
C VAL A 148 19.45 4.29 -15.05
N THR A 149 19.07 5.39 -15.68
CA THR A 149 19.91 6.56 -15.92
C THR A 149 19.40 7.79 -15.18
N GLU A 150 20.24 8.82 -15.08
CA GLU A 150 19.81 10.14 -14.58
C GLU A 150 18.62 10.71 -15.37
N ASN A 151 18.55 10.45 -16.68
CA ASN A 151 17.44 10.88 -17.51
C ASN A 151 16.12 10.21 -17.10
N ASP A 152 16.14 8.96 -16.64
CA ASP A 152 14.96 8.27 -16.14
C ASP A 152 14.46 8.89 -14.84
N ILE A 153 15.38 9.22 -13.93
CA ILE A 153 15.08 9.94 -12.68
C ILE A 153 14.48 11.30 -13.00
N ASN A 154 15.10 12.06 -13.90
CA ASN A 154 14.62 13.38 -14.31
C ASN A 154 13.20 13.32 -14.89
N ARG A 155 12.93 12.34 -15.76
CA ARG A 155 11.59 12.12 -16.33
C ARG A 155 10.56 11.76 -15.26
N LEU A 156 10.94 10.92 -14.30
CA LEU A 156 10.06 10.53 -13.20
C LEU A 156 9.70 11.75 -12.34
N ILE A 157 10.70 12.52 -11.89
CA ILE A 157 10.49 13.72 -11.08
C ILE A 157 9.62 14.72 -11.84
N GLU A 158 9.91 14.96 -13.12
CA GLU A 158 9.14 15.89 -13.94
C GLU A 158 7.67 15.47 -14.12
N SER A 159 7.40 14.17 -14.20
CA SER A 159 6.03 13.65 -14.32
C SER A 159 5.18 13.85 -13.06
N TYR A 160 5.80 13.83 -11.88
CA TYR A 160 5.07 13.92 -10.60
C TYR A 160 5.18 15.31 -9.94
N TYR A 161 6.32 15.98 -10.08
CA TYR A 161 6.70 17.20 -9.35
C TYR A 161 7.42 18.20 -10.27
N PRO A 162 6.80 18.62 -11.40
CA PRO A 162 7.48 19.46 -12.39
C PRO A 162 8.02 20.78 -11.81
N GLU A 163 7.29 21.37 -10.86
CA GLU A 163 7.66 22.64 -10.22
C GLU A 163 8.80 22.51 -9.20
N GLN A 164 9.04 21.31 -8.67
CA GLN A 164 10.07 21.04 -7.66
C GLN A 164 11.27 20.28 -8.23
N LYS A 165 11.34 20.12 -9.56
CA LYS A 165 12.34 19.29 -10.25
C LYS A 165 13.77 19.59 -9.81
N ASP A 166 14.23 20.83 -9.97
CA ASP A 166 15.62 21.21 -9.66
C ASP A 166 15.94 21.00 -8.18
N LYS A 167 14.99 21.32 -7.30
CA LYS A 167 15.13 21.09 -5.86
C LYS A 167 15.27 19.61 -5.55
N LEU A 168 14.39 18.76 -6.08
CA LEU A 168 14.45 17.31 -5.83
C LEU A 168 15.73 16.69 -6.38
N ILE A 169 16.15 17.08 -7.58
CA ILE A 169 17.43 16.63 -8.18
C ILE A 169 18.60 17.01 -7.26
N SER A 170 18.66 18.25 -6.76
CA SER A 170 19.74 18.70 -5.87
C SER A 170 19.83 17.96 -4.53
N LEU A 171 18.79 17.20 -4.14
CA LEU A 171 18.77 16.40 -2.92
C LEU A 171 19.23 14.94 -3.16
N LEU A 172 19.39 14.53 -4.41
CA LEU A 172 19.77 13.16 -4.78
C LEU A 172 21.28 13.08 -5.02
N ASP A 173 21.87 11.98 -4.55
CA ASP A 173 23.22 11.57 -4.96
C ASP A 173 23.12 10.78 -6.27
N LEU A 174 23.48 11.40 -7.38
CA LEU A 174 23.38 10.81 -8.73
C LEU A 174 24.60 9.97 -9.12
N ALA A 175 25.61 9.82 -8.25
CA ALA A 175 26.79 9.01 -8.55
C ALA A 175 26.45 7.52 -8.81
N ASP A 176 25.37 7.04 -8.21
CA ASP A 176 24.73 5.75 -8.49
C ASP A 176 23.25 5.99 -8.84
N PRO A 177 22.90 6.08 -10.15
CA PRO A 177 21.53 6.34 -10.57
C PRO A 177 20.51 5.29 -10.10
N ARG A 178 20.92 4.03 -9.95
CA ARG A 178 20.03 2.96 -9.47
C ARG A 178 19.68 3.20 -7.99
N LEU A 179 20.68 3.50 -7.18
CA LEU A 179 20.47 3.83 -5.77
C LEU A 179 19.72 5.16 -5.59
N ALA A 180 19.99 6.15 -6.44
CA ALA A 180 19.26 7.42 -6.46
C ALA A 180 17.77 7.22 -6.76
N MET A 181 17.46 6.38 -7.76
CA MET A 181 16.09 6.02 -8.10
C MET A 181 15.40 5.27 -6.96
N ASP A 182 16.07 4.31 -6.31
CA ASP A 182 15.54 3.65 -5.12
C ASP A 182 15.25 4.64 -3.99
N HIS A 183 16.18 5.54 -3.67
CA HIS A 183 15.96 6.52 -2.61
C HIS A 183 14.76 7.43 -2.94
N LEU A 184 14.67 7.93 -4.17
CA LEU A 184 13.54 8.76 -4.60
C LEU A 184 12.21 8.00 -4.44
N THR A 185 12.14 6.78 -4.97
CA THR A 185 10.90 5.99 -4.98
C THR A 185 10.56 5.43 -3.60
N THR A 186 11.53 5.01 -2.79
CA THR A 186 11.37 4.62 -1.37
C THR A 186 10.75 5.76 -0.58
N ASN A 187 11.29 6.98 -0.74
CA ASN A 187 10.75 8.16 -0.07
C ASN A 187 9.30 8.45 -0.52
N GLN A 188 9.05 8.46 -1.83
CA GLN A 188 7.76 8.79 -2.39
C GLN A 188 6.66 7.76 -2.06
N ARG A 189 7.00 6.47 -2.09
CA ARG A 189 6.02 5.37 -2.01
C ARG A 189 5.86 4.80 -0.61
N THR A 190 6.88 4.86 0.23
CA THR A 190 6.86 4.10 1.49
C THR A 190 7.26 4.94 2.69
N LEU A 191 8.47 5.51 2.72
CA LEU A 191 8.98 6.19 3.90
C LEU A 191 8.16 7.44 4.25
N CYS A 192 8.02 8.42 3.36
CA CYS A 192 7.25 9.64 3.65
C CYS A 192 5.76 9.35 3.92
N PRO A 193 5.08 8.50 3.13
CA PRO A 193 3.73 8.00 3.45
C PRO A 193 3.60 7.40 4.84
N SER A 194 4.57 6.58 5.27
CA SER A 194 4.55 5.95 6.59
C SER A 194 4.63 6.99 7.72
N VAL A 195 5.48 8.00 7.55
CA VAL A 195 5.64 9.12 8.50
C VAL A 195 4.36 9.95 8.56
N PHE A 196 3.67 10.16 7.44
CA PHE A 196 2.38 10.85 7.42
C PHE A 196 1.33 10.09 8.26
N ILE A 197 1.16 8.78 8.02
CA ILE A 197 0.22 7.94 8.79
C ILE A 197 0.54 7.99 10.29
N ALA A 198 1.82 7.81 10.63
CA ALA A 198 2.29 7.86 12.01
C ALA A 198 1.95 9.19 12.70
N ARG A 199 2.21 10.31 12.03
CA ARG A 199 1.91 11.65 12.55
C ARG A 199 0.42 11.88 12.70
N SER A 200 -0.40 11.42 11.75
CA SER A 200 -1.85 11.52 11.82
C SER A 200 -2.41 10.81 13.06
N LEU A 201 -1.96 9.59 13.35
CA LEU A 201 -2.40 8.85 14.53
C LEU A 201 -1.90 9.48 15.84
N ALA A 202 -0.63 9.87 15.88
CA ALA A 202 -0.04 10.50 17.06
C ALA A 202 -0.73 11.84 17.40
N LYS A 203 -1.05 12.66 16.39
CA LYS A 203 -1.78 13.93 16.56
C LYS A 203 -3.19 13.72 17.16
N ASN A 204 -3.79 12.56 16.91
CA ASN A 204 -5.09 12.18 17.46
C ASN A 204 -5.00 11.41 18.79
N GLY A 205 -3.82 11.36 19.42
CA GLY A 205 -3.63 10.80 20.76
C GLY A 205 -3.38 9.29 20.82
N ASN A 206 -3.19 8.61 19.69
CA ASN A 206 -2.85 7.19 19.65
C ASN A 206 -1.37 6.98 20.02
N ASN A 207 -1.02 5.82 20.58
CA ASN A 207 0.39 5.47 20.78
C ASN A 207 0.99 5.03 19.44
N VAL A 208 2.12 5.62 19.06
CA VAL A 208 2.76 5.37 17.76
C VAL A 208 4.25 5.10 17.93
N TYR A 209 4.72 4.02 17.30
CA TYR A 209 6.12 3.63 17.23
C TYR A 209 6.55 3.58 15.76
N GLN A 210 7.40 4.53 15.35
CA GLN A 210 7.98 4.55 14.01
C GLN A 210 9.31 3.80 14.00
N TYR A 211 9.54 2.94 13.01
CA TYR A 211 10.84 2.34 12.76
C TYR A 211 11.40 2.69 11.39
N HIS A 212 12.72 2.58 11.26
CA HIS A 212 13.45 2.62 10.01
C HIS A 212 14.45 1.46 10.00
N PHE A 213 14.22 0.46 9.15
CA PHE A 213 14.99 -0.78 9.16
C PHE A 213 16.18 -0.70 8.20
N THR A 214 17.39 -0.76 8.75
CA THR A 214 18.64 -0.53 8.01
C THR A 214 19.57 -1.74 7.97
N ARG A 215 19.19 -2.84 8.62
CA ARG A 215 20.03 -4.05 8.70
C ARG A 215 20.01 -4.78 7.37
N MET A 216 21.17 -4.96 6.75
CA MET A 216 21.34 -5.85 5.61
C MET A 216 21.52 -7.28 6.10
N ARG A 217 20.96 -8.24 5.37
CA ARG A 217 21.11 -9.65 5.67
C ARG A 217 22.53 -10.09 5.31
N GLU A 218 23.22 -10.76 6.22
CA GLU A 218 24.53 -11.36 5.92
C GLU A 218 24.39 -12.40 4.79
N GLY A 219 25.26 -12.33 3.79
CA GLY A 219 25.23 -13.25 2.64
C GLY A 219 24.24 -12.86 1.52
N SER A 220 23.65 -11.66 1.56
CA SER A 220 22.65 -11.23 0.55
C SER A 220 23.25 -10.78 -0.77
N GLU A 221 24.57 -10.60 -0.86
CA GLU A 221 25.29 -10.19 -2.08
C GLU A 221 25.04 -11.10 -3.30
N LYS A 222 24.51 -12.31 -3.10
CA LYS A 222 24.18 -13.29 -4.17
C LYS A 222 22.69 -13.39 -4.49
N ILE A 223 21.82 -12.67 -3.79
CA ILE A 223 20.35 -12.79 -3.97
C ILE A 223 19.88 -11.96 -5.17
N LEU A 224 20.64 -10.95 -5.57
CA LEU A 224 20.31 -10.03 -6.66
C LEU A 224 21.27 -10.13 -7.86
N SER A 225 22.22 -11.08 -7.85
CA SER A 225 23.18 -11.34 -8.93
C SER A 225 22.74 -12.49 -9.84
#